data_AF-A0A1S3US59-F1
#
_entry.id   AF-A0A1S3US59-F1
#
_cell.length_a   1.000
_cell.length_b   1.000
_cell.length_c   1.000
_cell.angle_alpha   90.00
_cell.angle_beta   90.00
_cell.angle_gamma   90.00
#
_symmetry.space_group_name_H-M   'P 1'
#
loop_
_entity.id
_entity.type
_entity.pdbx_description
1 polymer ?
#
loop_
_entity_poly.entity_id
_entity_poly.type
_entity_poly.pdbx_seq_one_letter_code
_entity_poly.pdbx_strand_id
1 'polypeptide(L)'
;MMSPIEVSVLTKAAPSASSASVQVDNFAVLIDNSKSINHLHQIHAALLRRGLHHHPILNFKLQRSYSSLGLLHHTVTLFHHTPAPNVFLWSSIINAYSHSALWDCALSYYAQMLAHHVQPNAFTLSSLLKGCTLQPTTVVHSHAVKFGLSSDLYVSTSLVDAYARGGDVVSAQKLFDAMPERSLVSLTAMLTCYVKHGMLREARLLFEGMRVKDVVCWNVMIDGYAQHGCPNEALVLFREMLGKKVRPNEITVLAVLSSCGQLGALECGRWVHSYVENRGVGVGVKLNLRVGTALVDMYCKCGSLEDARKVFDGMVGKDVVAWNSLIMGYGIHGFGDEALQLFHEMLRVGVRPSDITFVAVLTACGHAGLVGKGWEVFDLMKSRYEMEPKVEHYGCMVNLLGRAGRVREAYDLVRSMEVEPDSILWGTLLWACRIHNDVSLGEEIAEFLVSNDLATSGTCILLSNMYAAARNWVGVAKVRSFMKESGVEKEPGCSSIEVNNRVHEFLAGDIRHRRSKDIYSMLGKMNGLLKARGYTPKIDVVLHDIGEQQKEQSLEVHSEKLALAFGLISTSPGTAIKIVKNLRVCLDCHAVMKMMSKISGRKIIMRDRNRFHHFENGSCSCRDYW
;
A
#
# COMPACT_ATOMS: atom_id res chain seq x y z
N MET A 1 -26.77 49.52 -78.69
CA MET A 1 -26.24 49.21 -77.34
C MET A 1 -27.41 49.43 -76.39
N MET A 2 -27.89 48.53 -75.55
CA MET A 2 -27.54 47.16 -75.14
C MET A 2 -28.87 46.48 -74.73
N SER A 3 -28.96 45.17 -74.95
CA SER A 3 -30.06 44.29 -74.55
C SER A 3 -30.15 44.09 -73.03
N PRO A 4 -31.35 43.84 -72.44
CA PRO A 4 -31.47 43.33 -71.08
C PRO A 4 -31.29 41.80 -71.04
N ILE A 5 -30.47 41.34 -70.10
CA ILE A 5 -30.16 39.93 -69.84
C ILE A 5 -31.15 39.34 -68.83
N GLU A 6 -31.65 38.14 -69.13
CA GLU A 6 -32.48 37.28 -68.29
C GLU A 6 -31.78 36.89 -66.97
N VAL A 7 -32.54 36.87 -65.86
CA VAL A 7 -32.13 36.16 -64.64
C VAL A 7 -33.10 35.00 -64.44
N SER A 8 -32.63 33.80 -64.79
CA SER A 8 -33.32 32.53 -64.59
C SER A 8 -33.42 32.18 -63.10
N VAL A 9 -34.65 31.89 -62.66
CA VAL A 9 -34.95 31.27 -61.37
C VAL A 9 -34.49 29.81 -61.39
N LEU A 10 -33.45 29.48 -60.61
CA LEU A 10 -33.10 28.09 -60.29
C LEU A 10 -33.74 27.71 -58.95
N THR A 11 -34.93 27.09 -59.04
CA THR A 11 -35.54 26.30 -57.98
C THR A 11 -34.68 25.07 -57.71
N LYS A 12 -33.96 25.04 -56.57
CA LYS A 12 -33.33 23.79 -56.08
C LYS A 12 -34.41 22.85 -55.56
N ALA A 13 -34.57 21.73 -56.24
CA ALA A 13 -35.40 20.61 -55.81
C ALA A 13 -34.98 20.08 -54.43
N ALA A 14 -35.98 19.75 -53.60
CA ALA A 14 -35.78 19.07 -52.33
C ALA A 14 -35.19 17.65 -52.53
N PRO A 15 -34.29 17.17 -51.66
CA PRO A 15 -33.73 15.84 -51.79
C PRO A 15 -34.81 14.77 -51.54
N SER A 16 -34.80 13.69 -52.33
CA SER A 16 -35.64 12.51 -52.08
C SER A 16 -35.30 11.87 -50.73
N ALA A 17 -36.30 11.31 -50.04
CA ALA A 17 -36.18 10.73 -48.71
C ALA A 17 -35.09 9.63 -48.58
N SER A 18 -34.72 8.95 -49.68
CA SER A 18 -33.65 7.95 -49.72
C SER A 18 -32.23 8.55 -49.71
N SER A 19 -32.06 9.80 -50.17
CA SER A 19 -30.76 10.48 -50.17
C SER A 19 -30.39 11.07 -48.81
N ALA A 20 -31.41 11.40 -47.99
CA ALA A 20 -31.24 11.93 -46.65
C ALA A 20 -30.80 10.84 -45.65
N SER A 21 -31.34 9.61 -45.73
CA SER A 21 -30.94 8.50 -44.86
C SER A 21 -29.48 8.08 -45.08
N VAL A 22 -29.06 7.95 -46.35
CA VAL A 22 -27.68 7.62 -46.72
C VAL A 22 -26.68 8.68 -46.23
N GLN A 23 -27.06 9.96 -46.20
CA GLN A 23 -26.21 11.01 -45.64
C GLN A 23 -26.05 10.89 -44.12
N VAL A 24 -27.11 10.55 -43.38
CA VAL A 24 -27.08 10.37 -41.92
C VAL A 24 -26.18 9.18 -41.54
N ASP A 25 -26.29 8.06 -42.24
CA ASP A 25 -25.48 6.87 -41.97
C ASP A 25 -23.98 7.12 -42.21
N ASN A 26 -23.64 7.84 -43.29
CA ASN A 26 -22.26 8.22 -43.58
C ASN A 26 -21.65 9.11 -42.48
N PHE A 27 -22.39 10.10 -41.98
CA PHE A 27 -21.93 10.92 -40.85
C PHE A 27 -21.82 10.12 -39.54
N ALA A 28 -22.73 9.18 -39.30
CA ALA A 28 -22.70 8.32 -38.12
C ALA A 28 -21.43 7.45 -38.08
N VAL A 29 -21.00 6.92 -39.23
CA VAL A 29 -19.75 6.13 -39.35
C VAL A 29 -18.51 7.01 -39.22
N LEU A 30 -18.53 8.23 -39.77
CA LEU A 30 -17.42 9.18 -39.64
C LEU A 30 -17.19 9.62 -38.18
N ILE A 31 -18.27 9.79 -37.41
CA ILE A 31 -18.18 10.11 -35.99
C ILE A 31 -17.57 8.95 -35.21
N ASP A 32 -18.05 7.72 -35.41
CA ASP A 32 -17.57 6.54 -34.69
C ASP A 32 -16.08 6.24 -34.95
N ASN A 33 -15.58 6.58 -36.13
CA ASN A 33 -14.18 6.39 -36.52
C ASN A 33 -13.26 7.55 -36.12
N SER A 34 -13.80 8.66 -35.60
CA SER A 34 -13.01 9.83 -35.23
C SER A 34 -12.33 9.64 -33.87
N LYS A 35 -10.99 9.62 -33.88
CA LYS A 35 -10.16 9.56 -32.66
C LYS A 35 -9.46 10.89 -32.33
N SER A 36 -9.72 11.94 -33.10
CA SER A 36 -9.05 13.24 -32.99
C SER A 36 -10.07 14.35 -32.78
N ILE A 37 -9.78 15.24 -31.84
CA ILE A 37 -10.58 16.43 -31.54
C ILE A 37 -10.79 17.28 -32.80
N ASN A 38 -9.75 17.44 -33.62
CA ASN A 38 -9.80 18.25 -34.84
C ASN A 38 -10.75 17.66 -35.90
N HIS A 39 -10.73 16.34 -36.07
CA HIS A 39 -11.65 15.65 -36.99
C HIS A 39 -13.09 15.74 -36.48
N LEU A 40 -13.30 15.62 -35.17
CA LEU A 40 -14.64 15.72 -34.58
C LEU A 40 -15.23 17.13 -34.72
N HIS A 41 -14.42 18.19 -34.55
CA HIS A 41 -14.82 19.57 -34.82
C HIS A 41 -15.18 19.82 -36.30
N GLN A 42 -14.40 19.26 -37.24
CA GLN A 42 -14.69 19.38 -38.68
C GLN A 42 -16.02 18.70 -39.04
N ILE A 43 -16.27 17.51 -38.48
CA ILE A 43 -17.53 16.78 -38.68
C ILE A 43 -18.71 17.57 -38.07
N HIS A 44 -18.54 18.11 -36.87
CA HIS A 44 -19.58 18.92 -36.20
C HIS A 44 -19.89 20.20 -37.00
N ALA A 45 -18.88 20.91 -37.51
CA ALA A 45 -19.07 22.07 -38.38
C ALA A 45 -19.76 21.70 -39.71
N ALA A 46 -19.44 20.53 -40.28
CA ALA A 46 -20.10 20.03 -41.49
C ALA A 46 -21.58 19.71 -41.25
N LEU A 47 -21.93 19.19 -40.06
CA LEU A 47 -23.31 18.92 -39.65
C LEU A 47 -24.12 20.20 -39.44
N LEU A 48 -23.52 21.24 -38.85
CA LEU A 48 -24.13 22.57 -38.71
C LEU A 48 -24.43 23.19 -40.08
N ARG A 49 -23.45 23.21 -40.99
CA ARG A 49 -23.59 23.75 -42.36
C ARG A 49 -24.68 23.06 -43.19
N ARG A 50 -24.95 21.78 -42.92
CA ARG A 50 -25.95 20.97 -43.65
C ARG A 50 -27.32 20.94 -42.98
N GLY A 51 -27.50 21.65 -41.85
CA GLY A 51 -28.77 21.65 -41.11
C GLY A 51 -29.09 20.33 -40.39
N LEU A 52 -28.12 19.42 -40.25
CA LEU A 52 -28.30 18.09 -39.64
C LEU A 52 -28.03 18.05 -38.13
N HIS A 53 -27.79 19.21 -37.51
CA HIS A 53 -27.39 19.37 -36.11
C HIS A 53 -28.51 19.12 -35.09
N HIS A 54 -29.75 18.95 -35.53
CA HIS A 54 -30.88 18.55 -34.67
C HIS A 54 -31.18 17.05 -34.74
N HIS A 55 -30.42 16.26 -35.51
CA HIS A 55 -30.71 14.85 -35.70
C HIS A 55 -30.33 14.03 -34.44
N PRO A 56 -31.29 13.37 -33.75
CA PRO A 56 -31.05 12.77 -32.43
C PRO A 56 -29.92 11.72 -32.39
N ILE A 57 -29.80 10.90 -33.44
CA ILE A 57 -28.76 9.84 -33.53
C ILE A 57 -27.37 10.45 -33.71
N LEU A 58 -27.25 11.51 -34.51
CA LEU A 58 -25.97 12.16 -34.78
C LEU A 58 -25.51 12.95 -33.56
N ASN A 59 -26.43 13.62 -32.87
CA ASN A 59 -26.15 14.31 -31.61
C ASN A 59 -25.71 13.33 -30.51
N PHE A 60 -26.37 12.18 -30.38
CA PHE A 60 -25.95 11.15 -29.42
C PHE A 60 -24.53 10.64 -29.71
N LYS A 61 -24.21 10.31 -30.96
CA LYS A 61 -22.87 9.84 -31.35
C LYS A 61 -21.80 10.92 -31.16
N LEU A 62 -22.11 12.17 -31.53
CA LEU A 62 -21.23 13.32 -31.30
C LEU A 62 -20.97 13.51 -29.80
N GLN A 63 -22.02 13.51 -28.98
CA GLN A 63 -21.93 13.71 -27.54
C GLN A 63 -21.08 12.62 -26.87
N ARG A 64 -21.29 11.35 -27.24
CA ARG A 64 -20.48 10.23 -26.74
C ARG A 64 -19.02 10.37 -27.13
N SER A 65 -18.75 10.80 -28.36
CA SER A 65 -17.39 11.02 -28.86
C SER A 65 -16.71 12.19 -28.15
N TYR A 66 -17.39 13.32 -27.96
CA TYR A 66 -16.90 14.45 -27.17
C TYR A 66 -16.60 14.06 -25.72
N SER A 67 -17.50 13.29 -25.09
CA SER A 67 -17.29 12.78 -23.74
C SER A 67 -16.08 11.84 -23.65
N SER A 68 -15.90 10.94 -24.63
CA SER A 68 -14.75 10.03 -24.66
C SER A 68 -13.39 10.74 -24.84
N LEU A 69 -13.41 11.95 -25.42
CA LEU A 69 -12.25 12.82 -25.61
C LEU A 69 -12.08 13.84 -24.48
N GLY A 70 -12.89 13.78 -23.41
CA GLY A 70 -12.80 14.67 -22.25
C GLY A 70 -13.32 16.10 -22.49
N LEU A 71 -14.05 16.36 -23.58
CA LEU A 71 -14.60 17.67 -23.92
C LEU A 71 -15.97 17.89 -23.27
N LEU A 72 -15.98 18.06 -21.94
CA LEU A 72 -17.22 18.19 -21.15
C LEU A 72 -18.06 19.40 -21.57
N HIS A 73 -17.44 20.56 -21.82
CA HIS A 73 -18.13 21.78 -22.26
C HIS A 73 -18.93 21.58 -23.56
N HIS A 74 -18.34 20.91 -24.55
CA HIS A 74 -18.98 20.63 -25.84
C HIS A 74 -20.14 19.63 -25.70
N THR A 75 -19.97 18.65 -24.81
CA THR A 75 -20.99 17.65 -24.46
C THR A 75 -22.24 18.34 -23.86
N VAL A 76 -22.03 19.26 -22.90
CA VAL A 76 -23.09 20.02 -22.23
C VAL A 76 -23.78 20.98 -23.19
N THR A 77 -22.99 21.69 -24.00
CA THR A 77 -23.53 22.62 -25.01
C THR A 77 -24.44 21.87 -25.98
N LEU A 78 -24.00 20.72 -26.52
CA LEU A 78 -24.80 19.92 -27.44
C LEU A 78 -26.10 19.39 -26.81
N PHE A 79 -26.06 19.07 -25.52
CA PHE A 79 -27.24 18.64 -24.76
C PHE A 79 -28.28 19.77 -24.65
N HIS A 80 -27.87 20.98 -24.28
CA HIS A 80 -28.77 22.13 -24.18
C HIS A 80 -29.36 22.58 -25.53
N HIS A 81 -28.67 22.34 -26.64
CA HIS A 81 -29.15 22.69 -27.99
C HIS A 81 -30.05 21.60 -28.61
N THR A 82 -30.24 20.46 -27.96
CA THR A 82 -31.07 19.37 -28.46
C THR A 82 -32.49 19.47 -27.86
N PRO A 83 -33.53 19.74 -28.67
CA PRO A 83 -34.90 19.76 -28.18
C PRO A 83 -35.37 18.33 -27.84
N ALA A 84 -36.01 18.16 -26.68
CA ALA A 84 -36.52 16.87 -26.17
C ALA A 84 -35.47 15.74 -26.12
N PRO A 85 -34.47 15.82 -25.22
CA PRO A 85 -33.43 14.80 -25.12
C PRO A 85 -33.99 13.43 -24.72
N ASN A 86 -33.65 12.40 -25.49
CA ASN A 86 -34.01 11.01 -25.21
C ASN A 86 -33.15 10.39 -24.09
N VAL A 87 -33.54 9.20 -23.61
CA VAL A 87 -32.84 8.47 -22.52
C VAL A 87 -31.33 8.29 -22.79
N PHE A 88 -30.91 8.15 -24.05
CA PHE A 88 -29.51 7.95 -24.42
C PHE A 88 -28.67 9.23 -24.26
N LEU A 89 -29.22 10.40 -24.59
CA LEU A 89 -28.57 11.70 -24.39
C LEU A 89 -28.41 12.01 -22.89
N TRP A 90 -29.45 11.75 -22.09
CA TRP A 90 -29.40 11.85 -20.63
C TRP A 90 -28.37 10.89 -20.03
N SER A 91 -28.39 9.62 -20.45
CA SER A 91 -27.41 8.62 -20.04
C SER A 91 -25.97 9.05 -20.35
N SER A 92 -25.76 9.65 -21.53
CA SER A 92 -24.44 10.09 -21.98
C SER A 92 -23.91 11.28 -21.19
N ILE A 93 -24.75 12.27 -20.85
CA ILE A 93 -24.30 13.43 -20.06
C ILE A 93 -23.99 13.02 -18.63
N ILE A 94 -24.83 12.18 -18.01
CA ILE A 94 -24.61 11.63 -16.67
C ILE A 94 -23.28 10.87 -16.65
N ASN A 95 -23.07 9.98 -17.62
CA ASN A 95 -21.83 9.23 -17.73
C ASN A 95 -20.60 10.13 -17.93
N ALA A 96 -20.71 11.24 -18.68
CA ALA A 96 -19.62 12.18 -18.90
C ALA A 96 -19.18 12.88 -17.61
N TYR A 97 -20.15 13.34 -16.80
CA TYR A 97 -19.89 13.94 -15.49
C TYR A 97 -19.34 12.91 -14.48
N SER A 98 -19.87 11.68 -14.48
CA SER A 98 -19.33 10.57 -13.68
C SER A 98 -17.86 10.28 -14.01
N HIS A 99 -17.50 10.20 -15.29
CA HIS A 99 -16.10 9.97 -15.70
C HIS A 99 -15.16 11.12 -15.34
N SER A 100 -15.70 12.34 -15.20
CA SER A 100 -14.95 13.54 -14.82
C SER A 100 -14.87 13.73 -13.30
N ALA A 101 -15.32 12.75 -12.51
CA ALA A 101 -15.40 12.80 -11.04
C ALA A 101 -16.27 13.95 -10.47
N LEU A 102 -17.23 14.45 -11.25
CA LEU A 102 -18.17 15.52 -10.87
C LEU A 102 -19.55 14.93 -10.55
N TRP A 103 -19.63 14.18 -9.45
CA TRP A 103 -20.78 13.34 -9.11
C TRP A 103 -22.04 14.12 -8.74
N ASP A 104 -21.91 15.28 -8.08
CA ASP A 104 -23.05 16.13 -7.74
C ASP A 104 -23.76 16.64 -9.00
N CYS A 105 -22.98 17.00 -10.02
CA CYS A 105 -23.50 17.38 -11.33
C CYS A 105 -24.22 16.20 -11.99
N ALA A 106 -23.65 14.99 -11.95
CA ALA A 106 -24.28 13.78 -12.50
C ALA A 106 -25.63 13.47 -11.83
N LEU A 107 -25.71 13.60 -10.50
CA LEU A 107 -26.95 13.43 -9.74
C LEU A 107 -27.98 14.53 -10.06
N SER A 108 -27.54 15.77 -10.29
CA SER A 108 -28.42 16.87 -10.68
C SER A 108 -29.07 16.62 -12.06
N TYR A 109 -28.31 16.14 -13.05
CA TYR A 109 -28.86 15.77 -14.36
C TYR A 109 -29.78 14.55 -14.27
N TYR A 110 -29.51 13.60 -13.38
CA TYR A 110 -30.42 12.50 -13.10
C TYR A 110 -31.75 12.97 -12.49
N ALA A 111 -31.72 13.92 -11.55
CA ALA A 111 -32.94 14.50 -11.00
C ALA A 111 -33.74 15.25 -12.08
N GLN A 112 -33.08 16.01 -12.96
CA GLN A 112 -33.72 16.67 -14.10
C GLN A 112 -34.33 15.68 -15.08
N MET A 113 -33.64 14.58 -15.39
CA MET A 113 -34.16 13.51 -16.25
C MET A 113 -35.50 12.96 -15.73
N LEU A 114 -35.58 12.70 -14.42
CA LEU A 114 -36.81 12.24 -13.77
C LEU A 114 -37.90 13.33 -13.77
N ALA A 115 -37.55 14.60 -13.60
CA ALA A 115 -38.48 15.74 -13.68
C ALA A 115 -39.07 15.91 -15.09
N HIS A 116 -38.31 15.56 -16.13
CA HIS A 116 -38.79 15.49 -17.52
C HIS A 116 -39.55 14.19 -17.86
N HIS A 117 -39.88 13.38 -16.86
CA HIS A 117 -40.60 12.10 -17.01
C HIS A 117 -39.89 11.08 -17.92
N VAL A 118 -38.57 11.17 -18.06
CA VAL A 118 -37.77 10.20 -18.82
C VAL A 118 -37.32 9.08 -17.87
N GLN A 119 -37.70 7.84 -18.18
CA GLN A 119 -37.33 6.68 -17.35
C GLN A 119 -35.85 6.30 -17.52
N PRO A 120 -35.12 6.02 -16.43
CA PRO A 120 -33.73 5.58 -16.50
C PRO A 120 -33.60 4.15 -16.99
N ASN A 121 -32.51 3.87 -17.69
CA ASN A 121 -32.14 2.51 -18.09
C ASN A 121 -30.99 1.97 -17.22
N ALA A 122 -30.65 0.69 -17.39
CA ALA A 122 -29.56 0.03 -16.65
C ALA A 122 -28.21 0.77 -16.78
N PHE A 123 -27.92 1.33 -17.95
CA PHE A 123 -26.68 2.09 -18.18
C PHE A 123 -26.67 3.42 -17.40
N THR A 124 -27.81 4.09 -17.26
CA THR A 124 -27.94 5.33 -16.46
C THR A 124 -27.62 5.05 -15.00
N LEU A 125 -28.27 4.03 -14.41
CA LEU A 125 -28.09 3.71 -13.00
C LEU A 125 -26.67 3.20 -12.71
N SER A 126 -26.12 2.32 -13.54
CA SER A 126 -24.73 1.85 -13.38
C SER A 126 -23.69 2.97 -13.51
N SER A 127 -23.93 3.96 -14.38
CA SER A 127 -23.03 5.12 -14.53
C SER A 127 -23.05 6.06 -13.32
N LEU A 128 -24.18 6.17 -12.62
CA LEU A 128 -24.27 6.92 -11.37
C LEU A 128 -23.52 6.22 -10.24
N LEU A 129 -23.72 4.91 -10.11
CA LEU A 129 -23.17 4.10 -9.02
C LEU A 129 -21.64 4.05 -8.97
N LYS A 130 -20.95 4.32 -10.08
CA LYS A 130 -19.47 4.30 -10.17
C LYS A 130 -18.76 5.25 -9.19
N GLY A 131 -19.45 6.29 -8.70
CA GLY A 131 -18.87 7.22 -7.71
C GLY A 131 -19.85 7.75 -6.68
N CYS A 132 -20.99 7.08 -6.52
CA CYS A 132 -21.89 7.37 -5.40
C CYS A 132 -21.23 7.00 -4.06
N THR A 133 -21.43 7.85 -3.06
CA THR A 133 -21.24 7.49 -1.65
C THR A 133 -22.41 6.62 -1.16
N LEU A 134 -22.36 6.12 0.07
CA LEU A 134 -23.35 5.17 0.58
C LEU A 134 -24.78 5.72 0.55
N GLN A 135 -24.98 7.01 0.88
CA GLN A 135 -26.31 7.64 0.93
C GLN A 135 -26.97 7.76 -0.47
N PRO A 136 -26.33 8.32 -1.52
CA PRO A 136 -26.87 8.26 -2.87
C PRO A 136 -27.05 6.83 -3.40
N THR A 137 -26.22 5.87 -2.97
CA THR A 137 -26.32 4.47 -3.40
C THR A 137 -27.64 3.83 -2.99
N THR A 138 -28.12 4.07 -1.76
CA THR A 138 -29.42 3.52 -1.29
C THR A 138 -30.61 4.11 -2.05
N VAL A 139 -30.54 5.39 -2.41
CA VAL A 139 -31.57 6.07 -3.23
C VAL A 139 -31.59 5.49 -4.65
N VAL A 140 -30.42 5.36 -5.28
CA VAL A 140 -30.29 4.78 -6.62
C VAL A 140 -30.72 3.31 -6.62
N HIS A 141 -30.42 2.55 -5.56
CA HIS A 141 -30.90 1.18 -5.38
C HIS A 141 -32.43 1.13 -5.27
N SER A 142 -33.04 2.02 -4.48
CA SER A 142 -34.50 2.11 -4.38
C SER A 142 -35.16 2.42 -5.73
N HIS A 143 -34.54 3.29 -6.53
CA HIS A 143 -34.97 3.55 -7.90
C HIS A 143 -34.77 2.34 -8.82
N ALA A 144 -33.68 1.58 -8.70
CA ALA A 144 -33.48 0.34 -9.46
C ALA A 144 -34.62 -0.66 -9.18
N VAL A 145 -35.05 -0.80 -7.93
CA VAL A 145 -36.20 -1.64 -7.57
C VAL A 145 -37.49 -1.07 -8.17
N LYS A 146 -37.75 0.23 -8.02
CA LYS A 146 -38.95 0.91 -8.54
C LYS A 146 -39.12 0.75 -10.06
N PHE A 147 -38.03 0.80 -10.82
CA PHE A 147 -38.04 0.68 -12.28
C PHE A 147 -37.86 -0.77 -12.78
N GLY A 148 -37.83 -1.76 -11.88
CA GLY A 148 -37.68 -3.17 -12.25
C GLY A 148 -36.30 -3.54 -12.82
N LEU A 149 -35.27 -2.73 -12.51
CA LEU A 149 -33.90 -2.89 -12.98
C LEU A 149 -32.97 -3.53 -11.93
N SER A 150 -33.50 -3.95 -10.79
CA SER A 150 -32.71 -4.55 -9.69
C SER A 150 -32.13 -5.93 -10.02
N SER A 151 -32.74 -6.66 -10.96
CA SER A 151 -32.28 -7.96 -11.47
C SER A 151 -31.33 -7.86 -12.67
N ASP A 152 -31.11 -6.65 -13.21
CA ASP A 152 -30.18 -6.44 -14.31
C ASP A 152 -28.73 -6.64 -13.84
N LEU A 153 -28.00 -7.54 -14.52
CA LEU A 153 -26.64 -7.94 -14.14
C LEU A 153 -25.68 -6.75 -13.99
N TYR A 154 -25.78 -5.72 -14.85
CA TYR A 154 -24.90 -4.56 -14.79
C TYR A 154 -25.24 -3.64 -13.62
N VAL A 155 -26.54 -3.45 -13.35
CA VAL A 155 -27.03 -2.66 -12.21
C VAL A 155 -26.68 -3.37 -10.90
N SER A 156 -26.98 -4.66 -10.75
CA SER A 156 -26.66 -5.42 -9.53
C SER A 156 -25.15 -5.46 -9.27
N THR A 157 -24.32 -5.66 -10.31
CA THR A 157 -22.85 -5.62 -10.17
C THR A 157 -22.36 -4.24 -9.71
N SER A 158 -22.92 -3.17 -10.29
CA SER A 158 -22.56 -1.79 -9.90
C SER A 158 -23.04 -1.44 -8.49
N LEU A 159 -24.17 -1.99 -8.05
CA LEU A 159 -24.68 -1.83 -6.70
C LEU A 159 -23.79 -2.55 -5.68
N VAL A 160 -23.38 -3.79 -5.94
CA VAL A 160 -22.44 -4.53 -5.08
C VAL A 160 -21.14 -3.72 -4.89
N ASP A 161 -20.57 -3.20 -5.98
CA ASP A 161 -19.36 -2.38 -5.95
C ASP A 161 -19.55 -1.03 -5.22
N ALA A 162 -20.72 -0.39 -5.37
CA ALA A 162 -21.05 0.85 -4.67
C ALA A 162 -21.25 0.64 -3.16
N TYR A 163 -21.98 -0.39 -2.74
CA TYR A 163 -22.11 -0.77 -1.33
C TYR A 163 -20.77 -1.18 -0.72
N ALA A 164 -19.94 -1.91 -1.46
CA ALA A 164 -18.58 -2.26 -1.06
C ALA A 164 -17.72 -1.02 -0.83
N ARG A 165 -17.73 -0.03 -1.75
CA ARG A 165 -17.05 1.25 -1.52
C ARG A 165 -17.59 2.01 -0.32
N GLY A 166 -18.90 1.92 -0.08
CA GLY A 166 -19.59 2.60 1.01
C GLY A 166 -19.41 1.95 2.39
N GLY A 167 -18.73 0.81 2.49
CA GLY A 167 -18.48 0.13 3.76
C GLY A 167 -19.55 -0.88 4.20
N ASP A 168 -20.65 -1.03 3.44
CA ASP A 168 -21.75 -1.92 3.81
C ASP A 168 -21.62 -3.27 3.12
N VAL A 169 -20.77 -4.12 3.71
CA VAL A 169 -20.51 -5.48 3.22
C VAL A 169 -21.77 -6.36 3.29
N VAL A 170 -22.66 -6.13 4.25
CA VAL A 170 -23.86 -6.94 4.45
C VAL A 170 -24.86 -6.73 3.32
N SER A 171 -25.10 -5.48 2.93
CA SER A 171 -25.96 -5.17 1.79
C SER A 171 -25.35 -5.63 0.47
N ALA A 172 -24.03 -5.45 0.29
CA ALA A 172 -23.31 -5.98 -0.87
C ALA A 172 -23.46 -7.51 -0.99
N GLN A 173 -23.30 -8.23 0.13
CA GLN A 173 -23.46 -9.68 0.19
C GLN A 173 -24.87 -10.12 -0.18
N LYS A 174 -25.89 -9.51 0.42
CA LYS A 174 -27.30 -9.84 0.15
C LYS A 174 -27.64 -9.66 -1.33
N LEU A 175 -27.16 -8.57 -1.93
CA LEU A 175 -27.34 -8.30 -3.35
C LEU A 175 -26.64 -9.35 -4.21
N PHE A 176 -25.39 -9.67 -3.88
CA PHE A 176 -24.60 -10.67 -4.58
C PHE A 176 -25.20 -12.09 -4.50
N ASP A 177 -25.78 -12.44 -3.36
CA ASP A 177 -26.45 -13.72 -3.13
C ASP A 177 -27.77 -13.82 -3.91
N ALA A 178 -28.50 -12.71 -4.03
CA ALA A 178 -29.73 -12.62 -4.81
C ALA A 178 -29.52 -12.62 -6.34
N MET A 179 -28.28 -12.47 -6.83
CA MET A 179 -28.01 -12.48 -8.27
C MET A 179 -28.28 -13.87 -8.87
N PRO A 180 -29.15 -14.00 -9.90
CA PRO A 180 -29.44 -15.28 -10.54
C PRO A 180 -28.24 -15.82 -11.32
N GLU A 181 -27.47 -14.93 -11.95
CA GLU A 181 -26.22 -15.24 -12.63
C GLU A 181 -25.11 -14.31 -12.12
N ARG A 182 -23.94 -14.90 -11.83
CA ARG A 182 -22.76 -14.17 -11.36
C ARG A 182 -21.71 -14.15 -12.46
N SER A 183 -21.35 -12.95 -12.89
CA SER A 183 -20.27 -12.75 -13.85
C SER A 183 -18.91 -12.76 -13.17
N LEU A 184 -17.83 -12.89 -13.94
CA LEU A 184 -16.48 -12.73 -13.43
C LEU A 184 -16.27 -11.34 -12.79
N VAL A 185 -16.94 -10.32 -13.34
CA VAL A 185 -16.87 -8.94 -12.83
C VAL A 185 -17.57 -8.84 -11.47
N SER A 186 -18.75 -9.43 -11.29
CA SER A 186 -19.44 -9.40 -9.99
C SER A 186 -18.70 -10.21 -8.93
N LEU A 187 -18.13 -11.37 -9.29
CA LEU A 187 -17.26 -12.14 -8.41
C LEU A 187 -16.04 -11.35 -7.96
N THR A 188 -15.38 -10.65 -8.90
CA THR A 188 -14.18 -9.83 -8.60
C THR A 188 -14.52 -8.59 -7.77
N ALA A 189 -15.68 -7.97 -8.00
CA ALA A 189 -16.17 -6.87 -7.18
C ALA A 189 -16.42 -7.32 -5.73
N MET A 190 -17.05 -8.49 -5.55
CA MET A 190 -17.27 -9.06 -4.21
C MET A 190 -15.97 -9.48 -3.52
N LEU A 191 -15.00 -10.04 -4.26
CA LEU A 191 -13.66 -10.31 -3.74
C LEU A 191 -12.98 -9.02 -3.26
N THR A 192 -13.05 -7.95 -4.06
CA THR A 192 -12.49 -6.66 -3.69
C THR A 192 -13.17 -6.09 -2.45
N CYS A 193 -14.50 -6.29 -2.31
CA CYS A 193 -15.24 -5.93 -1.12
C CYS A 193 -14.70 -6.64 0.12
N TYR A 194 -14.62 -7.97 0.11
CA TYR A 194 -14.12 -8.73 1.25
C TYR A 194 -12.68 -8.36 1.61
N VAL A 195 -11.80 -8.27 0.60
CA VAL A 195 -10.39 -7.90 0.81
C VAL A 195 -10.28 -6.52 1.46
N LYS A 196 -10.98 -5.49 0.95
CA LYS A 196 -10.91 -4.13 1.51
C LYS A 196 -11.34 -4.02 2.97
N HIS A 197 -12.16 -4.96 3.46
CA HIS A 197 -12.66 -4.99 4.83
C HIS A 197 -11.95 -6.03 5.70
N GLY A 198 -10.83 -6.60 5.24
CA GLY A 198 -10.07 -7.59 5.99
C GLY A 198 -10.74 -8.96 6.13
N MET A 199 -11.84 -9.22 5.41
CA MET A 199 -12.55 -10.50 5.38
C MET A 199 -11.85 -11.51 4.46
N LEU A 200 -10.57 -11.77 4.73
CA LEU A 200 -9.69 -12.56 3.86
C LEU A 200 -10.15 -14.02 3.72
N ARG A 201 -10.82 -14.57 4.75
CA ARG A 201 -11.31 -15.94 4.74
C ARG A 201 -12.46 -16.10 3.75
N GLU A 202 -13.41 -15.19 3.78
CA GLU A 202 -14.56 -15.13 2.88
C GLU A 202 -14.09 -14.86 1.46
N ALA A 203 -13.14 -13.93 1.28
CA ALA A 203 -12.48 -13.69 0.00
C ALA A 203 -11.83 -14.98 -0.55
N ARG A 204 -11.10 -15.72 0.29
CA ARG A 204 -10.43 -16.95 -0.11
C ARG A 204 -11.42 -18.04 -0.54
N LEU A 205 -12.49 -18.23 0.22
CA LEU A 205 -13.54 -19.21 -0.10
C LEU A 205 -14.23 -18.87 -1.43
N LEU A 206 -14.58 -17.60 -1.64
CA LEU A 206 -15.17 -17.13 -2.89
C LEU A 206 -14.20 -17.35 -4.06
N PHE A 207 -12.93 -16.99 -3.88
CA PHE A 207 -11.89 -17.15 -4.89
C PHE A 207 -11.71 -18.62 -5.29
N GLU A 208 -11.58 -19.53 -4.33
CA GLU A 208 -11.44 -20.96 -4.62
C GLU A 208 -12.65 -21.52 -5.39
N GLY A 209 -13.86 -21.06 -5.06
CA GLY A 209 -15.10 -21.42 -5.77
C GLY A 209 -15.22 -20.92 -7.22
N MET A 210 -14.39 -19.96 -7.66
CA MET A 210 -14.44 -19.44 -9.04
C MET A 210 -13.95 -20.47 -10.06
N ARG A 211 -14.80 -20.81 -11.05
CA ARG A 211 -14.45 -21.72 -12.15
C ARG A 211 -13.38 -21.16 -13.09
N VAL A 212 -13.48 -19.87 -13.40
CA VAL A 212 -12.53 -19.14 -14.25
C VAL A 212 -11.96 -17.98 -13.44
N LYS A 213 -10.64 -17.82 -13.50
CA LYS A 213 -9.89 -16.79 -12.78
C LYS A 213 -9.02 -16.03 -13.77
N ASP A 214 -9.27 -14.74 -13.93
CA ASP A 214 -8.43 -13.86 -14.76
C ASP A 214 -7.33 -13.20 -13.93
N VAL A 215 -6.46 -12.43 -14.58
CA VAL A 215 -5.36 -11.72 -13.91
C VAL A 215 -5.88 -10.76 -12.82
N VAL A 216 -7.08 -10.20 -13.00
CA VAL A 216 -7.65 -9.23 -12.05
C VAL A 216 -8.00 -9.90 -10.73
N CYS A 217 -8.68 -11.05 -10.73
CA CYS A 217 -9.00 -11.73 -9.48
C CYS A 217 -7.76 -12.28 -8.75
N TRP A 218 -6.72 -12.71 -9.48
CA TRP A 218 -5.44 -13.08 -8.88
C TRP A 218 -4.78 -11.87 -8.20
N ASN A 219 -4.77 -10.72 -8.87
CA ASN A 219 -4.19 -9.50 -8.33
C ASN A 219 -4.91 -9.02 -7.06
N VAL A 220 -6.24 -9.05 -7.05
CA VAL A 220 -7.04 -8.67 -5.86
C VAL A 220 -6.66 -9.53 -4.66
N MET A 221 -6.51 -10.84 -4.85
CA MET A 221 -6.13 -11.74 -3.75
C MET A 221 -4.66 -11.56 -3.32
N ILE A 222 -3.72 -11.48 -4.26
CA ILE A 222 -2.30 -11.33 -3.96
C ILE A 222 -2.04 -9.99 -3.25
N ASP A 223 -2.59 -8.89 -3.77
CA ASP A 223 -2.51 -7.57 -3.17
C ASP A 223 -3.23 -7.52 -1.82
N GLY A 224 -4.41 -8.16 -1.73
CA GLY A 224 -5.17 -8.26 -0.50
C GLY A 224 -4.41 -8.90 0.65
N TYR A 225 -3.80 -10.06 0.40
CA TYR A 225 -2.96 -10.73 1.39
C TYR A 225 -1.70 -9.91 1.73
N ALA A 226 -1.08 -9.26 0.73
CA ALA A 226 0.10 -8.42 0.95
C ALA A 226 -0.20 -7.18 1.82
N GLN A 227 -1.38 -6.58 1.68
CA GLN A 227 -1.80 -5.39 2.43
C GLN A 227 -2.23 -5.71 3.86
N HIS A 228 -2.78 -6.90 4.10
CA HIS A 228 -3.31 -7.31 5.42
C HIS A 228 -2.31 -8.13 6.26
N GLY A 229 -1.00 -8.01 5.97
CA GLY A 229 0.05 -8.63 6.78
C GLY A 229 0.23 -10.14 6.58
N CYS A 230 -0.28 -10.70 5.49
CA CYS A 230 -0.13 -12.10 5.10
C CYS A 230 0.72 -12.27 3.82
N PRO A 231 1.97 -11.76 3.78
CA PRO A 231 2.78 -11.76 2.56
C PRO A 231 3.18 -13.17 2.10
N ASN A 232 3.19 -14.18 2.98
CA ASN A 232 3.54 -15.55 2.60
C ASN A 232 2.43 -16.17 1.75
N GLU A 233 1.18 -15.98 2.12
CA GLU A 233 -0.02 -16.38 1.38
C GLU A 233 -0.06 -15.71 0.01
N ALA A 234 0.33 -14.44 -0.08
CA ALA A 234 0.47 -13.72 -1.34
C ALA A 234 1.49 -14.39 -2.27
N LEU A 235 2.66 -14.79 -1.76
CA LEU A 235 3.66 -15.52 -2.55
C LEU A 235 3.22 -16.94 -2.94
N VAL A 236 2.44 -17.62 -2.08
CA VAL A 236 1.84 -18.92 -2.40
C VAL A 236 0.87 -18.79 -3.57
N LEU A 237 -0.04 -17.80 -3.53
CA LEU A 237 -0.97 -17.54 -4.63
C LEU A 237 -0.25 -17.12 -5.91
N PHE A 238 0.82 -16.34 -5.81
CA PHE A 238 1.65 -16.00 -6.97
C PHE A 238 2.24 -17.24 -7.64
N ARG A 239 2.76 -18.20 -6.85
CA ARG A 239 3.26 -19.48 -7.38
C ARG A 239 2.15 -20.30 -8.02
N GLU A 240 0.95 -20.29 -7.44
CA GLU A 240 -0.22 -20.96 -8.03
C GLU A 240 -0.62 -20.32 -9.37
N MET A 241 -0.67 -18.99 -9.44
CA MET A 241 -0.93 -18.23 -10.67
C MET A 241 0.03 -18.63 -11.79
N LEU A 242 1.33 -18.71 -11.47
CA LEU A 242 2.37 -19.16 -12.41
C LEU A 242 2.17 -20.63 -12.83
N GLY A 243 1.84 -21.52 -11.88
CA GLY A 243 1.55 -22.93 -12.16
C GLY A 243 0.33 -23.13 -13.07
N LYS A 244 -0.66 -22.22 -12.99
CA LYS A 244 -1.82 -22.15 -13.88
C LYS A 244 -1.53 -21.44 -15.21
N LYS A 245 -0.27 -21.05 -15.48
CA LYS A 245 0.18 -20.35 -16.70
C LYS A 245 -0.52 -18.99 -16.92
N VAL A 246 -1.09 -18.39 -15.87
CA VAL A 246 -1.64 -17.04 -15.92
C VAL A 246 -0.48 -16.06 -15.83
N ARG A 247 -0.42 -15.08 -16.75
CA ARG A 247 0.72 -14.16 -16.85
C ARG A 247 0.62 -13.02 -15.84
N PRO A 248 1.61 -12.84 -14.95
CA PRO A 248 1.71 -11.66 -14.09
C PRO A 248 1.78 -10.38 -14.91
N ASN A 249 1.06 -9.34 -14.47
CA ASN A 249 1.17 -7.98 -15.01
C ASN A 249 1.90 -7.07 -14.01
N GLU A 250 2.02 -5.77 -14.34
CA GLU A 250 2.69 -4.79 -13.48
C GLU A 250 2.12 -4.75 -12.06
N ILE A 251 0.79 -4.81 -11.90
CA ILE A 251 0.12 -4.81 -10.60
C ILE A 251 0.52 -6.06 -9.79
N THR A 252 0.54 -7.23 -10.44
CA THR A 252 1.01 -8.47 -9.80
C THR A 252 2.45 -8.33 -9.30
N VAL A 253 3.34 -7.79 -10.16
CA VAL A 253 4.76 -7.62 -9.84
C VAL A 253 4.95 -6.69 -8.64
N LEU A 254 4.25 -5.55 -8.59
CA LEU A 254 4.33 -4.61 -7.48
C LEU A 254 3.88 -5.25 -6.15
N ALA A 255 2.76 -5.98 -6.16
CA ALA A 255 2.26 -6.67 -4.97
C ALA A 255 3.24 -7.74 -4.47
N VAL A 256 3.79 -8.55 -5.39
CA VAL A 256 4.75 -9.61 -5.06
C VAL A 256 6.07 -9.03 -4.55
N LEU A 257 6.59 -7.97 -5.15
CA LEU A 257 7.80 -7.28 -4.67
C LEU A 257 7.61 -6.72 -3.26
N SER A 258 6.44 -6.15 -2.97
CA SER A 258 6.06 -5.72 -1.62
C SER A 258 6.08 -6.89 -0.64
N SER A 259 5.45 -8.03 -0.98
CA SER A 259 5.47 -9.24 -0.15
C SER A 259 6.88 -9.80 0.07
N CYS A 260 7.73 -9.82 -0.98
CA CYS A 260 9.13 -10.22 -0.87
C CYS A 260 9.89 -9.31 0.11
N GLY A 261 9.67 -8.00 0.01
CA GLY A 261 10.24 -7.01 0.93
C GLY A 261 9.76 -7.22 2.37
N GLN A 262 8.48 -7.48 2.60
CA GLN A 262 7.94 -7.73 3.94
C GLN A 262 8.55 -8.98 4.60
N LEU A 263 8.71 -10.07 3.84
CA LEU A 263 9.28 -11.34 4.33
C LEU A 263 10.81 -11.39 4.35
N GLY A 264 11.48 -10.44 3.68
CA GLY A 264 12.91 -10.54 3.39
C GLY A 264 13.26 -11.68 2.43
N ALA A 265 12.32 -12.08 1.54
CA ALA A 265 12.50 -13.17 0.58
C ALA A 265 13.29 -12.70 -0.66
N LEU A 266 14.61 -12.54 -0.49
CA LEU A 266 15.52 -12.00 -1.50
C LEU A 266 15.56 -12.85 -2.77
N GLU A 267 15.60 -14.18 -2.65
CA GLU A 267 15.75 -15.04 -3.81
C GLU A 267 14.49 -15.03 -4.68
N CYS A 268 13.32 -14.98 -4.04
CA CYS A 268 12.06 -14.72 -4.72
C CYS A 268 12.07 -13.35 -5.43
N GLY A 269 12.54 -12.30 -4.75
CA GLY A 269 12.69 -10.96 -5.32
C GLY A 269 13.61 -10.91 -6.55
N ARG A 270 14.77 -11.59 -6.50
CA ARG A 270 15.70 -11.71 -7.63
C ARG A 270 15.10 -12.44 -8.81
N TRP A 271 14.33 -13.49 -8.54
CA TRP A 271 13.61 -14.21 -9.59
C TRP A 271 12.58 -13.29 -10.28
N VAL A 272 11.81 -12.52 -9.51
CA VAL A 272 10.85 -11.54 -10.05
C VAL A 272 11.56 -10.45 -10.84
N HIS A 273 12.70 -9.94 -10.36
CA HIS A 273 13.51 -8.98 -11.09
C HIS A 273 13.97 -9.54 -12.44
N SER A 274 14.54 -10.75 -12.44
CA SER A 274 14.95 -11.45 -13.66
C SER A 274 13.77 -11.71 -14.60
N TYR A 275 12.57 -11.98 -14.06
CA TYR A 275 11.34 -12.15 -14.83
C TYR A 275 10.94 -10.86 -15.57
N VAL A 276 11.08 -9.70 -14.92
CA VAL A 276 10.80 -8.38 -15.51
C VAL A 276 11.81 -8.05 -16.60
N GLU A 277 13.10 -8.27 -16.36
CA GLU A 277 14.17 -7.96 -17.34
C GLU A 277 14.08 -8.85 -18.60
N ASN A 278 13.95 -10.17 -18.43
CA ASN A 278 14.03 -11.12 -19.54
C ASN A 278 12.80 -11.11 -20.48
N ARG A 279 11.68 -10.49 -20.08
CA ARG A 279 10.45 -10.43 -20.88
C ARG A 279 10.20 -9.07 -21.55
N GLY A 280 11.17 -8.15 -21.47
CA GLY A 280 11.09 -6.81 -22.07
C GLY A 280 11.10 -6.74 -23.61
N VAL A 281 11.31 -7.86 -24.33
CA VAL A 281 11.52 -7.87 -25.80
C VAL A 281 10.21 -7.99 -26.61
N GLY A 282 9.04 -8.11 -25.99
CA GLY A 282 7.78 -8.12 -26.74
C GLY A 282 6.54 -8.21 -25.86
N VAL A 283 5.98 -7.04 -25.51
CA VAL A 283 4.69 -6.85 -24.82
C VAL A 283 4.63 -7.42 -23.39
N GLY A 284 4.72 -6.56 -22.38
CA GLY A 284 4.30 -6.94 -21.02
C GLY A 284 4.64 -5.96 -19.90
N VAL A 285 5.89 -5.95 -19.45
CA VAL A 285 6.34 -5.10 -18.33
C VAL A 285 7.76 -4.63 -18.64
N LYS A 286 7.93 -3.36 -19.01
CA LYS A 286 9.27 -2.75 -19.03
C LYS A 286 9.63 -2.37 -17.60
N LEU A 287 10.93 -2.33 -17.29
CA LEU A 287 11.41 -1.67 -16.08
C LEU A 287 11.09 -0.18 -16.18
N ASN A 288 9.88 0.19 -15.79
CA ASN A 288 9.44 1.56 -15.70
C ASN A 288 9.83 2.10 -14.31
N LEU A 289 9.66 3.41 -14.13
CA LEU A 289 10.01 4.08 -12.88
C LEU A 289 9.33 3.44 -11.65
N ARG A 290 8.07 2.99 -11.78
CA ARG A 290 7.31 2.37 -10.69
C ARG A 290 7.88 1.02 -10.26
N VAL A 291 8.14 0.13 -11.22
CA VAL A 291 8.73 -1.19 -10.97
C VAL A 291 10.17 -1.06 -10.50
N GLY A 292 10.95 -0.14 -11.07
CA GLY A 292 12.32 0.16 -10.63
C GLY A 292 12.35 0.60 -9.17
N THR A 293 11.51 1.56 -8.78
CA THR A 293 11.40 2.01 -7.38
C THR A 293 10.96 0.89 -6.44
N ALA A 294 9.99 0.05 -6.85
CA ALA A 294 9.56 -1.10 -6.05
C ALA A 294 10.67 -2.16 -5.89
N LEU A 295 11.50 -2.38 -6.90
CA LEU A 295 12.67 -3.24 -6.83
C LEU A 295 13.72 -2.70 -5.86
N VAL A 296 14.01 -1.39 -5.92
CA VAL A 296 14.91 -0.72 -4.97
C VAL A 296 14.41 -0.93 -3.53
N ASP A 297 13.14 -0.63 -3.25
CA ASP A 297 12.54 -0.82 -1.93
C ASP A 297 12.58 -2.29 -1.47
N MET A 298 12.24 -3.23 -2.35
CA MET A 298 12.32 -4.66 -2.07
C MET A 298 13.75 -5.10 -1.72
N TYR A 299 14.75 -4.72 -2.53
CA TYR A 299 16.15 -5.08 -2.28
C TYR A 299 16.68 -4.50 -0.97
N CYS A 300 16.35 -3.23 -0.65
CA CYS A 300 16.64 -2.63 0.64
C CYS A 300 16.01 -3.45 1.78
N LYS A 301 14.71 -3.77 1.69
CA LYS A 301 13.97 -4.55 2.70
C LYS A 301 14.37 -6.02 2.81
N CYS A 302 15.02 -6.58 1.79
CA CYS A 302 15.62 -7.92 1.79
C CYS A 302 17.11 -7.91 2.23
N GLY A 303 17.66 -6.75 2.56
CA GLY A 303 19.02 -6.62 3.09
C GLY A 303 20.13 -6.60 2.03
N SER A 304 19.79 -6.39 0.74
CA SER A 304 20.75 -6.32 -0.38
C SER A 304 20.86 -4.90 -0.93
N LEU A 305 21.56 -4.01 -0.22
CA LEU A 305 21.76 -2.62 -0.68
C LEU A 305 22.54 -2.52 -1.99
N GLU A 306 23.46 -3.46 -2.24
CA GLU A 306 24.23 -3.49 -3.49
C GLU A 306 23.33 -3.68 -4.70
N ASP A 307 22.39 -4.63 -4.63
CA ASP A 307 21.43 -4.86 -5.71
C ASP A 307 20.45 -3.69 -5.84
N ALA A 308 20.02 -3.10 -4.72
CA ALA A 308 19.20 -1.89 -4.71
C ALA A 308 19.89 -0.72 -5.43
N ARG A 309 21.18 -0.50 -5.14
CA ARG A 309 21.99 0.55 -5.77
C ARG A 309 22.16 0.30 -7.26
N LYS A 310 22.43 -0.93 -7.69
CA LYS A 310 22.55 -1.29 -9.13
C LYS A 310 21.27 -0.99 -9.89
N VAL A 311 20.11 -1.39 -9.34
CA VAL A 311 18.80 -1.09 -9.96
C VAL A 311 18.60 0.42 -10.03
N PHE A 312 18.84 1.12 -8.92
CA PHE A 312 18.70 2.57 -8.87
C PHE A 312 19.56 3.24 -9.92
N ASP A 313 20.86 2.96 -9.98
CA ASP A 313 21.78 3.59 -10.94
C ASP A 313 21.33 3.37 -12.39
N GLY A 314 20.83 2.17 -12.70
CA GLY A 314 20.27 1.81 -14.02
C GLY A 314 18.94 2.50 -14.40
N MET A 315 18.24 3.13 -13.47
CA MET A 315 16.98 3.83 -13.75
C MET A 315 17.21 5.17 -14.47
N VAL A 316 16.44 5.43 -15.52
CA VAL A 316 16.40 6.71 -16.25
C VAL A 316 15.26 7.58 -15.70
N GLY A 317 15.52 8.87 -15.45
CA GLY A 317 14.49 9.82 -15.02
C GLY A 317 13.97 9.56 -13.60
N LYS A 318 14.89 9.35 -12.64
CA LYS A 318 14.60 9.07 -11.23
C LYS A 318 13.75 10.18 -10.60
N ASP A 319 12.59 9.84 -10.08
CA ASP A 319 11.72 10.77 -9.35
C ASP A 319 12.05 10.81 -7.85
N VAL A 320 11.36 11.71 -7.15
CA VAL A 320 11.47 11.89 -5.69
C VAL A 320 11.23 10.56 -4.95
N VAL A 321 10.32 9.71 -5.44
CA VAL A 321 9.99 8.44 -4.79
C VAL A 321 11.17 7.47 -4.87
N ALA A 322 11.82 7.35 -6.03
CA ALA A 322 13.01 6.52 -6.20
C ALA A 322 14.15 6.94 -5.25
N TRP A 323 14.42 8.25 -5.15
CA TRP A 323 15.43 8.79 -4.23
C TRP A 323 15.08 8.49 -2.78
N ASN A 324 13.82 8.71 -2.39
CA ASN A 324 13.34 8.45 -1.03
C ASN A 324 13.49 6.97 -0.65
N SER A 325 13.16 6.04 -1.56
CA SER A 325 13.32 4.60 -1.33
C SER A 325 14.77 4.22 -1.06
N LEU A 326 15.73 4.79 -1.79
CA LEU A 326 17.15 4.51 -1.58
C LEU A 326 17.68 5.15 -0.29
N ILE A 327 17.40 6.45 -0.06
CA ILE A 327 17.82 7.16 1.16
C ILE A 327 17.28 6.46 2.41
N MET A 328 16.00 6.10 2.42
CA MET A 328 15.38 5.34 3.51
C MET A 328 16.06 3.98 3.68
N GLY A 329 16.35 3.28 2.58
CA GLY A 329 17.08 2.01 2.59
C GLY A 329 18.42 2.10 3.30
N TYR A 330 19.25 3.09 2.99
CA TYR A 330 20.51 3.31 3.70
C TYR A 330 20.29 3.68 5.18
N GLY A 331 19.27 4.50 5.47
CA GLY A 331 18.89 4.90 6.83
C GLY A 331 18.49 3.73 7.74
N ILE A 332 17.62 2.82 7.27
CA ILE A 332 17.23 1.64 8.04
C ILE A 332 18.38 0.64 8.20
N HIS A 333 19.42 0.70 7.37
CA HIS A 333 20.63 -0.10 7.53
C HIS A 333 21.67 0.47 8.51
N GLY A 334 21.46 1.70 9.00
CA GLY A 334 22.41 2.40 9.87
C GLY A 334 23.53 3.12 9.13
N PHE A 335 23.44 3.24 7.80
CA PHE A 335 24.39 3.96 6.96
C PHE A 335 23.95 5.42 6.79
N GLY A 336 23.92 6.15 7.91
CA GLY A 336 23.35 7.50 7.98
C GLY A 336 24.14 8.54 7.19
N ASP A 337 25.48 8.43 7.17
CA ASP A 337 26.34 9.34 6.42
C ASP A 337 26.14 9.16 4.90
N GLU A 338 26.03 7.92 4.44
CA GLU A 338 25.74 7.58 3.04
C GLU A 338 24.32 8.02 2.63
N ALA A 339 23.34 7.88 3.52
CA ALA A 339 21.98 8.39 3.29
C ALA A 339 21.97 9.93 3.14
N LEU A 340 22.76 10.64 3.95
CA LEU A 340 22.94 12.08 3.80
C LEU A 340 23.65 12.43 2.48
N GLN A 341 24.67 11.67 2.07
CA GLN A 341 25.33 11.89 0.77
C GLN A 341 24.33 11.74 -0.40
N LEU A 342 23.48 10.72 -0.37
CA LEU A 342 22.41 10.54 -1.37
C LEU A 342 21.41 11.70 -1.37
N PHE A 343 21.05 12.22 -0.19
CA PHE A 343 20.21 13.41 -0.10
C PHE A 343 20.87 14.62 -0.75
N HIS A 344 22.16 14.87 -0.50
CA HIS A 344 22.87 15.96 -1.18
C HIS A 344 22.99 15.74 -2.69
N GLU A 345 23.14 14.49 -3.14
CA GLU A 345 23.13 14.15 -4.57
C GLU A 345 21.78 14.47 -5.22
N MET A 346 20.67 14.06 -4.59
CA MET A 346 19.29 14.40 -5.00
C MET A 346 19.12 15.92 -5.18
N LEU A 347 19.63 16.72 -4.24
CA LEU A 347 19.59 18.18 -4.33
C LEU A 347 20.43 18.73 -5.49
N ARG A 348 21.62 18.17 -5.74
CA ARG A 348 22.52 18.59 -6.82
C ARG A 348 21.93 18.34 -8.21
N VAL A 349 21.18 17.24 -8.37
CA VAL A 349 20.50 16.94 -9.64
C VAL A 349 19.17 17.70 -9.80
N GLY A 350 18.85 18.61 -8.87
CA GLY A 350 17.68 19.49 -8.96
C GLY A 350 16.35 18.83 -8.59
N VAL A 351 16.37 17.66 -7.94
CA VAL A 351 15.13 16.99 -7.50
C VAL A 351 14.69 17.62 -6.17
N ARG A 352 13.50 18.22 -6.16
CA ARG A 352 12.94 18.90 -4.98
C ARG A 352 12.55 17.86 -3.89
N PRO A 353 13.02 18.01 -2.64
CA PRO A 353 12.58 17.17 -1.52
C PRO A 353 11.06 17.27 -1.26
N SER A 354 10.53 16.19 -0.70
CA SER A 354 9.15 16.05 -0.23
C SER A 354 9.11 15.73 1.26
N ASP A 355 7.92 15.65 1.88
CA ASP A 355 7.80 15.30 3.30
C ASP A 355 8.47 13.94 3.58
N ILE A 356 8.21 12.98 2.69
CA ILE A 356 8.77 11.63 2.77
C ILE A 356 10.30 11.65 2.68
N THR A 357 10.89 12.62 1.97
CA THR A 357 12.35 12.79 1.88
C THR A 357 12.92 13.17 3.25
N PHE A 358 12.31 14.13 3.94
CA PHE A 358 12.76 14.54 5.26
C PHE A 358 12.56 13.43 6.30
N VAL A 359 11.45 12.68 6.26
CA VAL A 359 11.27 11.47 7.09
C VAL A 359 12.42 10.48 6.87
N ALA A 360 12.81 10.22 5.62
CA ALA A 360 13.89 9.28 5.30
C ALA A 360 15.25 9.74 5.84
N VAL A 361 15.59 11.02 5.67
CA VAL A 361 16.87 11.58 6.15
C VAL A 361 16.90 11.66 7.68
N LEU A 362 15.83 12.11 8.32
CA LEU A 362 15.75 12.18 9.79
C LEU A 362 15.80 10.79 10.43
N THR A 363 15.16 9.80 9.80
CA THR A 363 15.28 8.38 10.22
C THR A 363 16.73 7.91 10.14
N ALA A 364 17.44 8.24 9.05
CA ALA A 364 18.85 7.92 8.90
C ALA A 364 19.72 8.57 9.98
N CYS A 365 19.49 9.85 10.29
CA CYS A 365 20.13 10.53 11.42
C CYS A 365 19.82 9.84 12.75
N GLY A 366 18.56 9.45 12.98
CA GLY A 366 18.10 8.71 14.16
C GLY A 366 18.79 7.36 14.36
N HIS A 367 19.07 6.64 13.28
CA HIS A 367 19.73 5.34 13.33
C HIS A 367 21.26 5.39 13.40
N ALA A 368 21.85 6.53 13.00
CA ALA A 368 23.28 6.79 13.07
C ALA A 368 23.70 7.65 14.29
N GLY A 369 22.73 8.21 15.03
CA GLY A 369 22.98 9.07 16.20
C GLY A 369 23.46 10.48 15.86
N LEU A 370 23.16 10.96 14.66
CA LEU A 370 23.61 12.25 14.16
C LEU A 370 22.69 13.39 14.62
N VAL A 371 22.66 13.67 15.93
CA VAL A 371 21.71 14.63 16.53
C VAL A 371 21.82 16.03 15.92
N GLY A 372 23.05 16.53 15.76
CA GLY A 372 23.28 17.85 15.15
C GLY A 372 22.76 17.93 13.71
N LYS A 373 23.06 16.92 12.89
CA LYS A 373 22.54 16.84 11.51
C LYS A 373 21.02 16.67 11.45
N GLY A 374 20.43 15.94 12.40
CA GLY A 374 18.98 15.83 12.51
C GLY A 374 18.31 17.19 12.68
N TRP A 375 18.82 18.02 13.60
CA TRP A 375 18.33 19.39 13.80
C TRP A 375 18.57 20.28 12.57
N GLU A 376 19.77 20.25 11.98
CA GLU A 376 20.07 20.99 10.74
C GLU A 376 19.05 20.66 9.62
N VAL A 377 18.73 19.38 9.43
CA VAL A 377 17.78 18.93 8.40
C VAL A 377 16.34 19.30 8.76
N PHE A 378 15.95 19.20 10.03
CA PHE A 378 14.62 19.59 10.51
C PHE A 378 14.38 21.09 10.35
N ASP A 379 15.39 21.92 10.58
CA ASP A 379 15.30 23.37 10.39
C ASP A 379 15.41 23.77 8.92
N LEU A 380 16.17 23.04 8.11
CA LEU A 380 16.23 23.21 6.65
C LEU A 380 14.84 23.04 6.01
N MET A 381 14.07 22.05 6.46
CA MET A 381 12.70 21.79 6.00
C MET A 381 11.80 23.02 6.17
N LYS A 382 11.83 23.65 7.34
CA LYS A 382 11.05 24.86 7.65
C LYS A 382 11.58 26.09 6.90
N SER A 383 12.87 26.38 7.05
CA SER A 383 13.46 27.65 6.61
C SER A 383 13.61 27.78 5.09
N ARG A 384 13.97 26.70 4.39
CA ARG A 384 14.25 26.74 2.94
C ARG A 384 13.12 26.23 2.08
N TYR A 385 12.39 25.22 2.57
CA TYR A 385 11.34 24.57 1.79
C TYR A 385 9.94 25.00 2.22
N GLU A 386 9.81 25.80 3.29
CA GLU A 386 8.54 26.31 3.82
C GLU A 386 7.54 25.17 4.06
N MET A 387 8.06 24.04 4.56
CA MET A 387 7.28 22.83 4.82
C MET A 387 6.98 22.71 6.30
N GLU A 388 5.70 22.67 6.63
CA GLU A 388 5.24 22.48 8.01
C GLU A 388 5.55 21.06 8.50
N PRO A 389 6.20 20.90 9.67
CA PRO A 389 6.46 19.58 10.23
C PRO A 389 5.16 18.80 10.54
N LYS A 390 5.09 17.56 10.06
CA LYS A 390 4.01 16.61 10.33
C LYS A 390 4.42 15.67 11.47
N VAL A 391 3.45 14.90 12.01
CA VAL A 391 3.67 13.95 13.12
C VAL A 391 4.82 13.00 12.83
N GLU A 392 5.01 12.57 11.58
CA GLU A 392 6.09 11.69 11.16
C GLU A 392 7.47 12.34 11.29
N HIS A 393 7.60 13.64 11.00
CA HIS A 393 8.85 14.39 11.16
C HIS A 393 9.23 14.51 12.63
N TYR A 394 8.26 14.86 13.48
CA TYR A 394 8.45 14.90 14.94
C TYR A 394 8.79 13.52 15.50
N GLY A 395 8.14 12.46 15.02
CA GLY A 395 8.43 11.09 15.43
C GLY A 395 9.87 10.66 15.15
N CYS A 396 10.42 11.07 14.00
CA CYS A 396 11.83 10.85 13.69
C CYS A 396 12.76 11.58 14.67
N MET A 397 12.45 12.84 15.01
CA MET A 397 13.23 13.64 15.96
C MET A 397 13.13 13.12 17.39
N VAL A 398 11.95 12.73 17.85
CA VAL A 398 11.73 12.11 19.17
C VAL A 398 12.49 10.78 19.27
N ASN A 399 12.48 9.95 18.23
CA ASN A 399 13.27 8.73 18.17
C ASN A 399 14.79 9.02 18.22
N LEU A 400 15.27 10.02 17.49
CA LEU A 400 16.67 10.46 17.50
C LEU A 400 17.12 10.96 18.89
N LEU A 401 16.36 11.88 19.48
CA LEU A 401 16.65 12.45 20.80
C LEU A 401 16.53 11.39 21.90
N GLY A 402 15.51 10.53 21.82
CA GLY A 402 15.30 9.41 22.72
C GLY A 402 16.46 8.43 22.70
N ARG A 403 16.98 8.05 21.53
CA ARG A 403 18.19 7.22 21.41
C ARG A 403 19.43 7.90 21.97
N ALA A 404 19.53 9.21 21.83
CA ALA A 404 20.65 10.01 22.33
C ALA A 404 20.62 10.27 23.85
N GLY A 405 19.57 9.85 24.57
CA GLY A 405 19.43 10.14 26.01
C GLY A 405 18.87 11.53 26.32
N ARG A 406 18.45 12.28 25.31
CA ARG A 406 17.89 13.64 25.45
C ARG A 406 16.36 13.57 25.64
N VAL A 407 15.90 12.76 26.60
CA VAL A 407 14.48 12.42 26.77
C VAL A 407 13.61 13.65 27.10
N ARG A 408 14.10 14.55 27.96
CA ARG A 408 13.37 15.78 28.31
C ARG A 408 13.17 16.70 27.12
N GLU A 409 14.21 16.89 26.31
CA GLU A 409 14.12 17.67 25.08
C GLU A 409 13.18 17.03 24.05
N ALA A 410 13.15 15.70 23.99
CA ALA A 410 12.17 15.00 23.17
C ALA A 410 10.73 15.29 23.64
N TYR A 411 10.49 15.30 24.95
CA TYR A 411 9.18 15.66 25.52
C TYR A 411 8.82 17.13 25.27
N ASP A 412 9.76 18.06 25.46
CA ASP A 412 9.55 19.49 25.16
C ASP A 412 9.21 19.70 23.68
N LEU A 413 9.87 18.96 22.78
CA LEU A 413 9.56 18.97 21.36
C LEU A 413 8.12 18.52 21.08
N VAL A 414 7.65 17.43 21.70
CA VAL A 414 6.26 16.98 21.57
C VAL A 414 5.27 18.04 22.05
N ARG A 415 5.58 18.72 23.16
CA ARG A 415 4.72 19.79 23.70
C ARG A 415 4.68 21.04 22.82
N SER A 416 5.72 21.26 22.01
CA SER A 416 5.81 22.39 21.08
C SER A 416 5.14 22.14 19.72
N MET A 417 4.57 20.94 19.50
CA MET A 417 3.92 20.60 18.23
C MET A 417 2.66 21.41 18.00
N GLU A 418 2.48 21.88 16.76
CA GLU A 418 1.24 22.51 16.30
C GLU A 418 0.19 21.47 15.84
N VAL A 419 0.58 20.20 15.76
CA VAL A 419 -0.25 19.06 15.34
C VAL A 419 -0.43 18.12 16.51
N GLU A 420 -1.61 17.50 16.64
CA GLU A 420 -1.88 16.54 17.70
C GLU A 420 -0.97 15.31 17.59
N PRO A 421 -0.26 14.94 18.68
CA PRO A 421 0.61 13.78 18.70
C PRO A 421 -0.18 12.46 18.70
N ASP A 422 0.21 11.53 17.82
CA ASP A 422 -0.42 10.22 17.72
C ASP A 422 0.11 9.21 18.76
N SER A 423 -0.56 8.05 18.87
CA SER A 423 -0.16 6.97 19.78
C SER A 423 1.28 6.48 19.54
N ILE A 424 1.75 6.53 18.29
CA ILE A 424 3.07 6.02 17.90
C ILE A 424 4.17 6.95 18.41
N LEU A 425 3.97 8.27 18.31
CA LEU A 425 4.87 9.29 18.82
C LEU A 425 5.04 9.16 20.34
N TRP A 426 3.94 9.09 21.07
CA TRP A 426 3.95 8.87 22.52
C TRP A 426 4.59 7.53 22.90
N GLY A 427 4.30 6.46 22.16
CA GLY A 427 4.93 5.16 22.35
C GLY A 427 6.45 5.21 22.13
N THR A 428 6.92 6.04 21.20
CA THR A 428 8.36 6.27 20.95
C THR A 428 9.01 7.01 22.11
N LEU A 429 8.35 8.02 22.67
CA LEU A 429 8.85 8.75 23.84
C LEU A 429 8.83 7.88 25.10
N LEU A 430 7.76 7.12 25.32
CA LEU A 430 7.68 6.13 26.41
C LEU A 430 8.80 5.10 26.30
N TRP A 431 9.17 4.72 25.07
CA TRP A 431 10.28 3.79 24.85
C TRP A 431 11.61 4.43 25.24
N ALA A 432 11.80 5.71 24.93
CA ALA A 432 12.97 6.49 25.34
C ALA A 432 13.07 6.57 26.88
N CYS A 433 11.96 6.85 27.57
CA CYS A 433 11.89 6.84 29.04
C CYS A 433 12.34 5.50 29.62
N ARG A 434 11.88 4.38 29.04
CA ARG A 434 12.28 3.03 29.48
C ARG A 434 13.78 2.78 29.34
N ILE A 435 14.38 3.12 28.20
CA ILE A 435 15.79 2.80 27.95
C ILE A 435 16.73 3.66 28.81
N HIS A 436 16.31 4.86 29.20
CA HIS A 436 17.08 5.78 30.06
C HIS A 436 16.61 5.79 31.51
N ASN A 437 15.70 4.89 31.88
CA ASN A 437 15.18 4.72 33.23
C ASN A 437 14.50 5.97 33.83
N ASP A 438 13.86 6.79 32.99
CA ASP A 438 13.02 7.93 33.42
C ASP A 438 11.60 7.42 33.73
N VAL A 439 11.45 6.83 34.92
CA VAL A 439 10.18 6.22 35.35
C VAL A 439 9.08 7.26 35.52
N SER A 440 9.41 8.43 36.08
CA SER A 440 8.44 9.49 36.37
C SER A 440 7.75 10.02 35.10
N LEU A 441 8.53 10.35 34.07
CA LEU A 441 7.96 10.83 32.81
C LEU A 441 7.23 9.69 32.07
N GLY A 442 7.72 8.46 32.21
CA GLY A 442 7.06 7.28 31.67
C GLY A 442 5.66 7.05 32.25
N GLU A 443 5.50 7.22 33.56
CA GLU A 443 4.20 7.10 34.25
C GLU A 443 3.22 8.20 33.79
N GLU A 444 3.68 9.45 33.65
CA GLU A 444 2.86 10.56 33.16
C GLU A 444 2.34 10.28 31.73
N ILE A 445 3.22 9.88 30.81
CA ILE A 445 2.85 9.55 29.42
C ILE A 445 1.89 8.36 29.39
N ALA A 446 2.11 7.37 30.26
CA ALA A 446 1.29 6.19 30.33
C ALA A 446 -0.14 6.47 30.77
N GLU A 447 -0.29 7.28 31.82
CA GLU A 447 -1.60 7.70 32.30
C GLU A 447 -2.33 8.51 31.23
N PHE A 448 -1.63 9.43 30.56
CA PHE A 448 -2.17 10.17 29.43
C PHE A 448 -2.70 9.26 28.32
N LEU A 449 -1.93 8.24 27.91
CA LEU A 449 -2.32 7.32 26.83
C LEU A 449 -3.54 6.47 27.17
N VAL A 450 -3.63 6.01 28.42
CA VAL A 450 -4.78 5.23 28.89
C VAL A 450 -6.02 6.11 29.05
N SER A 451 -5.88 7.31 29.61
CA SER A 451 -7.00 8.23 29.85
C SER A 451 -7.63 8.80 28.58
N ASN A 452 -6.88 8.86 27.47
CA ASN A 452 -7.36 9.37 26.18
C ASN A 452 -7.70 8.27 25.16
N ASP A 453 -7.73 7.00 25.58
CA ASP A 453 -7.97 5.85 24.70
C ASP A 453 -7.00 5.77 23.49
N LEU A 454 -5.77 6.25 23.68
CA LEU A 454 -4.71 6.23 22.67
C LEU A 454 -3.78 5.02 22.83
N ALA A 455 -4.08 4.10 23.74
CA ALA A 455 -3.20 2.99 24.08
C ALA A 455 -3.32 1.83 23.08
N THR A 456 -2.27 1.60 22.28
CA THR A 456 -2.17 0.42 21.40
C THR A 456 -1.57 -0.80 22.12
N SER A 457 -1.67 -1.98 21.52
CA SER A 457 -1.00 -3.21 22.01
C SER A 457 0.49 -2.99 22.30
N GLY A 458 1.20 -2.30 21.41
CA GLY A 458 2.61 -1.98 21.58
C GLY A 458 2.87 -1.07 22.79
N THR A 459 2.06 -0.02 22.95
CA THR A 459 2.16 0.93 24.07
C THR A 459 1.85 0.24 25.41
N CYS A 460 0.81 -0.59 25.48
CA CYS A 460 0.46 -1.33 26.69
C CYS A 460 1.56 -2.32 27.10
N ILE A 461 2.14 -3.05 26.15
CA ILE A 461 3.25 -3.97 26.44
C ILE A 461 4.46 -3.18 26.95
N LEU A 462 4.78 -2.05 26.33
CA LEU A 462 5.90 -1.21 26.73
C LEU A 462 5.70 -0.63 28.13
N LEU A 463 4.48 -0.19 28.45
CA LEU A 463 4.10 0.29 29.78
C LEU A 463 4.19 -0.82 30.83
N SER A 464 3.62 -2.00 30.55
CA SER A 464 3.73 -3.15 31.43
C SER A 464 5.20 -3.52 31.69
N ASN A 465 6.07 -3.38 30.67
CA ASN A 465 7.50 -3.65 30.81
C ASN A 465 8.19 -2.58 31.67
N MET A 466 7.82 -1.31 31.56
CA MET A 466 8.35 -0.23 32.41
C MET A 466 7.98 -0.46 33.88
N TYR A 467 6.72 -0.74 34.16
CA TYR A 467 6.28 -1.06 35.53
C TYR A 467 6.98 -2.29 36.09
N ALA A 468 7.16 -3.34 35.28
CA ALA A 468 7.89 -4.53 35.70
C ALA A 468 9.36 -4.23 36.02
N ALA A 469 10.02 -3.40 35.20
CA ALA A 469 11.40 -2.97 35.46
C ALA A 469 11.52 -2.14 36.76
N ALA A 470 10.52 -1.31 37.05
CA ALA A 470 10.42 -0.54 38.30
C ALA A 470 9.91 -1.36 39.50
N ARG A 471 9.66 -2.66 39.33
CA ARG A 471 9.04 -3.56 40.36
C ARG A 471 7.65 -3.12 40.82
N ASN A 472 6.95 -2.31 40.04
CA ASN A 472 5.58 -1.87 40.29
C ASN A 472 4.58 -2.92 39.72
N TRP A 473 4.38 -4.02 40.44
CA TRP A 473 3.49 -5.10 40.01
C TRP A 473 2.01 -4.69 39.97
N VAL A 474 1.61 -3.66 40.73
CA VAL A 474 0.27 -3.09 40.70
C VAL A 474 -0.01 -2.42 39.35
N GLY A 475 0.94 -1.62 38.86
CA GLY A 475 0.88 -1.03 37.52
C GLY A 475 0.82 -2.08 36.41
N VAL A 476 1.64 -3.15 36.51
CA VAL A 476 1.59 -4.29 35.57
C VAL A 476 0.18 -4.93 35.54
N ALA A 477 -0.42 -5.16 36.70
CA ALA A 477 -1.75 -5.74 36.79
C ALA A 477 -2.82 -4.84 36.18
N LYS A 478 -2.76 -3.52 36.45
CA LYS A 478 -3.67 -2.51 35.88
C LYS A 478 -3.65 -2.54 34.34
N VAL A 479 -2.46 -2.54 33.75
CA VAL A 479 -2.29 -2.55 32.28
C VAL A 479 -2.78 -3.85 31.66
N ARG A 480 -2.54 -4.99 32.32
CA ARG A 480 -3.03 -6.30 31.83
C ARG A 480 -4.55 -6.42 31.91
N SER A 481 -5.19 -5.84 32.93
CA SER A 481 -6.66 -5.77 33.01
C SER A 481 -7.22 -4.94 31.86
N PHE A 482 -6.66 -3.75 31.64
CA PHE A 482 -7.04 -2.88 30.53
C PHE A 482 -6.89 -3.59 29.17
N MET A 483 -5.77 -4.28 28.92
CA MET A 483 -5.60 -5.03 27.66
C MET A 483 -6.69 -6.11 27.46
N LYS A 484 -7.10 -6.78 28.53
CA LYS A 484 -8.15 -7.81 28.48
C LYS A 484 -9.53 -7.22 28.23
N GLU A 485 -9.84 -6.09 28.85
CA GLU A 485 -11.13 -5.39 28.72
C GLU A 485 -11.29 -4.74 27.34
N SER A 486 -10.21 -4.16 26.80
CA SER A 486 -10.18 -3.50 25.49
C SER A 486 -9.95 -4.46 24.31
N GLY A 487 -9.85 -5.78 24.56
CA GLY A 487 -9.63 -6.78 23.51
C GLY A 487 -8.28 -6.70 22.80
N VAL A 488 -7.28 -6.06 23.43
CA VAL A 488 -5.97 -5.82 22.84
C VAL A 488 -5.08 -7.06 23.01
N GLU A 489 -4.86 -7.79 21.92
CA GLU A 489 -4.02 -8.98 21.92
C GLU A 489 -2.52 -8.67 21.78
N LYS A 490 -1.68 -9.49 22.42
CA LYS A 490 -0.22 -9.42 22.31
C LYS A 490 0.23 -10.12 21.02
N GLU A 491 0.90 -9.38 20.14
CA GLU A 491 1.55 -9.97 18.97
C GLU A 491 2.71 -10.89 19.39
N PRO A 492 2.71 -12.16 18.98
CA PRO A 492 3.80 -13.08 19.29
C PRO A 492 5.07 -12.72 18.49
N GLY A 493 6.23 -12.83 19.14
CA GLY A 493 7.51 -12.65 18.46
C GLY A 493 7.81 -13.82 17.52
N CYS A 494 7.95 -13.54 16.23
CA CYS A 494 8.26 -14.49 15.18
C CYS A 494 9.55 -14.07 14.45
N SER A 495 10.45 -15.02 14.25
CA SER A 495 11.64 -14.84 13.40
C SER A 495 11.53 -15.72 12.16
N SER A 496 11.78 -15.15 11.00
CA SER A 496 11.76 -15.86 9.72
C SER A 496 13.14 -15.86 9.04
N ILE A 497 13.39 -16.90 8.25
CA ILE A 497 14.63 -17.08 7.49
C ILE A 497 14.31 -17.75 6.14
N GLU A 498 14.88 -17.23 5.05
CA GLU A 498 14.77 -17.82 3.73
C GLU A 498 15.91 -18.82 3.49
N VAL A 499 15.56 -20.08 3.23
CA VAL A 499 16.51 -21.13 2.83
C VAL A 499 15.89 -21.93 1.67
N ASN A 500 16.67 -22.17 0.61
CA ASN A 500 16.22 -22.93 -0.57
C ASN A 500 14.88 -22.43 -1.15
N ASN A 501 14.73 -21.11 -1.29
CA ASN A 501 13.54 -20.42 -1.82
C ASN A 501 12.25 -20.67 -1.01
N ARG A 502 12.39 -21.01 0.27
CA ARG A 502 11.27 -21.13 1.22
C ARG A 502 11.56 -20.30 2.45
N VAL A 503 10.55 -19.58 2.90
CA VAL A 503 10.58 -18.85 4.17
C VAL A 503 10.18 -19.83 5.28
N HIS A 504 11.00 -19.92 6.31
CA HIS A 504 10.76 -20.72 7.51
C HIS A 504 10.56 -19.80 8.70
N GLU A 505 9.48 -19.99 9.43
CA GLU A 505 9.09 -19.17 10.58
C GLU A 505 9.29 -19.93 11.89
N PHE A 506 9.73 -19.21 12.91
CA PHE A 506 9.99 -19.75 14.24
C PHE A 506 9.35 -18.84 15.29
N LEU A 507 8.56 -19.44 16.17
CA LEU A 507 8.16 -18.83 17.44
C LEU A 507 9.16 -19.21 18.54
N ALA A 508 9.12 -18.51 19.67
CA ALA A 508 9.91 -18.90 20.83
C ALA A 508 9.50 -20.32 21.29
N GLY A 509 10.48 -21.22 21.42
CA GLY A 509 10.24 -22.62 21.79
C GLY A 509 9.56 -23.48 20.72
N ASP A 510 9.56 -23.06 19.45
CA ASP A 510 8.84 -23.78 18.40
C ASP A 510 9.45 -25.17 18.07
N ILE A 511 8.61 -26.21 18.15
CA ILE A 511 8.95 -27.60 17.84
C ILE A 511 8.25 -28.13 16.57
N ARG A 512 7.42 -27.32 15.90
CA ARG A 512 6.61 -27.74 14.74
C ARG A 512 7.46 -27.98 13.48
N HIS A 513 8.66 -27.41 13.43
CA HIS A 513 9.53 -27.56 12.27
C HIS A 513 10.00 -29.00 12.08
N ARG A 514 9.98 -29.49 10.83
CA ARG A 514 10.32 -30.90 10.49
C ARG A 514 11.73 -31.33 10.93
N ARG A 515 12.63 -30.36 11.09
CA ARG A 515 14.02 -30.55 11.57
C ARG A 515 14.24 -30.05 13.00
N SER A 516 13.21 -29.98 13.85
CA SER A 516 13.35 -29.41 15.21
C SER A 516 14.47 -30.09 16.01
N LYS A 517 14.60 -31.42 15.96
CA LYS A 517 15.69 -32.15 16.63
C LYS A 517 17.09 -31.63 16.25
N ASP A 518 17.35 -31.41 14.96
CA ASP A 518 18.63 -30.88 14.48
C ASP A 518 18.85 -29.43 14.94
N ILE A 519 17.80 -28.62 14.92
CA ILE A 519 17.83 -27.21 15.32
C ILE A 519 18.19 -27.10 16.81
N TYR A 520 17.53 -27.88 17.67
CA TYR A 520 17.81 -27.88 19.11
C TYR A 520 19.19 -28.47 19.43
N SER A 521 19.66 -29.45 18.66
CA SER A 521 21.04 -29.93 18.77
C SER A 521 22.06 -28.83 18.44
N MET A 522 21.83 -28.07 17.37
CA MET A 522 22.67 -26.93 17.01
C MET A 522 22.57 -25.80 18.05
N LEU A 523 21.39 -25.52 18.57
CA LEU A 523 21.18 -24.52 19.63
C LEU A 523 21.97 -24.88 20.89
N GLY A 524 21.98 -26.15 21.29
CA GLY A 524 22.82 -26.64 22.39
C GLY A 524 24.31 -26.43 22.13
N LYS A 525 24.79 -26.73 20.91
CA LYS A 525 26.18 -26.46 20.50
C LYS A 525 26.50 -24.96 20.55
N MET A 526 25.61 -24.10 20.05
CA MET A 526 25.76 -22.65 20.10
C MET A 526 25.89 -22.16 21.54
N ASN A 527 24.99 -22.59 22.43
CA ASN A 527 25.03 -22.21 23.85
C ASN A 527 26.33 -22.67 24.53
N GLY A 528 26.83 -23.88 24.21
CA GLY A 528 28.13 -24.36 24.68
C GLY A 528 29.30 -23.47 24.21
N LEU A 529 29.33 -23.11 22.93
CA LEU A 529 30.36 -22.23 22.35
C LEU A 529 30.32 -20.82 22.93
N LEU A 530 29.13 -20.30 23.19
CA LEU A 530 28.93 -18.99 23.81
C LEU A 530 29.44 -19.00 25.26
N LYS A 531 29.06 -20.00 26.08
CA LYS A 531 29.53 -20.16 27.47
C LYS A 531 31.05 -20.29 27.54
N ALA A 532 31.67 -21.06 26.63
CA ALA A 532 33.13 -21.21 26.56
C ALA A 532 33.87 -19.89 26.27
N ARG A 533 33.19 -18.87 25.72
CA ARG A 533 33.74 -17.54 25.46
C ARG A 533 33.29 -16.47 26.47
N GLY A 534 32.74 -16.88 27.61
CA GLY A 534 32.37 -15.98 28.70
C GLY A 534 31.04 -15.24 28.48
N TYR A 535 30.16 -15.75 27.62
CA TYR A 535 28.81 -15.20 27.47
C TYR A 535 27.98 -15.37 28.75
N THR A 536 27.41 -14.26 29.22
CA THR A 536 26.40 -14.26 30.28
C THR A 536 25.04 -13.83 29.70
N PRO A 537 23.97 -14.62 29.89
CA PRO A 537 22.62 -14.23 29.48
C PRO A 537 22.16 -12.94 30.17
N LYS A 538 21.54 -12.03 29.42
CA LYS A 538 21.04 -10.77 29.97
C LYS A 538 19.62 -10.95 30.55
N ILE A 539 19.55 -11.48 31.76
CA ILE A 539 18.29 -11.84 32.44
C ILE A 539 17.36 -10.66 32.72
N ASP A 540 17.89 -9.44 32.82
CA ASP A 540 17.11 -8.20 33.05
C ASP A 540 16.09 -7.92 31.93
N VAL A 541 16.30 -8.51 30.77
CA VAL A 541 15.41 -8.40 29.61
C VAL A 541 14.13 -9.24 29.80
N VAL A 542 14.14 -10.22 30.69
CA VAL A 542 12.98 -11.07 31.00
C VAL A 542 12.19 -10.45 32.15
N LEU A 543 11.19 -9.64 31.77
CA LEU A 543 10.34 -8.88 32.68
C LEU A 543 9.14 -9.69 33.20
N HIS A 544 9.37 -10.98 33.48
CA HIS A 544 8.40 -11.86 34.13
C HIS A 544 8.86 -12.14 35.56
N ASP A 545 7.91 -12.27 36.47
CA ASP A 545 8.16 -12.64 37.86
C ASP A 545 8.41 -14.16 37.97
N ILE A 546 9.58 -14.58 37.50
CA ILE A 546 10.04 -15.98 37.47
C ILE A 546 11.48 -16.05 37.98
N GLY A 547 11.90 -17.23 38.45
CA GLY A 547 13.26 -17.43 38.98
C GLY A 547 14.34 -17.20 37.91
N GLU A 548 15.55 -16.81 38.31
CA GLU A 548 16.66 -16.49 37.40
C GLU A 548 16.97 -17.64 36.42
N GLN A 549 16.98 -18.88 36.91
CA GLN A 549 17.18 -20.07 36.07
C GLN A 549 16.10 -20.25 35.00
N GLN A 550 14.84 -19.89 35.29
CA GLN A 550 13.75 -19.92 34.32
C GLN A 550 13.86 -18.76 33.31
N LYS A 551 14.35 -17.60 33.74
CA LYS A 551 14.68 -16.48 32.82
C LYS A 551 15.73 -16.90 31.81
N GLU A 552 16.81 -17.56 32.26
CA GLU A 552 17.84 -18.08 31.37
C GLU A 552 17.29 -19.09 30.36
N GLN A 553 16.51 -20.08 30.82
CA GLN A 553 15.89 -21.08 29.93
C GLN A 553 14.99 -20.44 28.88
N SER A 554 14.22 -19.40 29.25
CA SER A 554 13.38 -18.66 28.31
C SER A 554 14.21 -17.98 27.21
N LEU A 555 15.34 -17.37 27.58
CA LEU A 555 16.26 -16.71 26.63
C LEU A 555 16.92 -17.71 25.67
N GLU A 556 17.15 -18.95 26.09
CA GLU A 556 17.79 -19.97 25.24
C GLU A 556 16.93 -20.31 24.01
N VAL A 557 15.61 -20.29 24.14
CA VAL A 557 14.66 -20.73 23.10
C VAL A 557 14.01 -19.57 22.34
N HIS A 558 14.61 -18.39 22.34
CA HIS A 558 14.14 -17.27 21.52
C HIS A 558 14.12 -17.61 20.04
N SER A 559 13.08 -17.13 19.33
CA SER A 559 12.86 -17.38 17.90
C SER A 559 14.08 -17.03 17.04
N GLU A 560 14.81 -15.99 17.41
CA GLU A 560 16.00 -15.48 16.72
C GLU A 560 17.13 -16.51 16.76
N LYS A 561 17.31 -17.16 17.92
CA LYS A 561 18.34 -18.20 18.11
C LYS A 561 17.97 -19.47 17.36
N LEU A 562 16.67 -19.83 17.32
CA LEU A 562 16.17 -20.95 16.52
C LEU A 562 16.39 -20.70 15.01
N ALA A 563 16.06 -19.51 14.53
CA ALA A 563 16.29 -19.12 13.14
C ALA A 563 17.78 -19.15 12.78
N LEU A 564 18.66 -18.65 13.66
CA LEU A 564 20.11 -18.73 13.49
C LEU A 564 20.61 -20.19 13.46
N ALA A 565 20.17 -21.02 14.41
CA ALA A 565 20.53 -22.43 14.46
C ALA A 565 20.11 -23.16 13.17
N PHE A 566 18.89 -22.90 12.68
CA PHE A 566 18.42 -23.43 11.41
C PHE A 566 19.24 -22.93 10.22
N GLY A 567 19.61 -21.65 10.21
CA GLY A 567 20.49 -21.06 9.19
C GLY A 567 21.85 -21.76 9.15
N LEU A 568 22.47 -21.98 10.32
CA LEU A 568 23.78 -22.63 10.43
C LEU A 568 23.77 -24.09 9.94
N ILE A 569 22.72 -24.86 10.18
CA ILE A 569 22.63 -26.27 9.73
C ILE A 569 22.17 -26.44 8.27
N SER A 570 21.63 -25.40 7.65
CA SER A 570 20.98 -25.52 6.33
C SER A 570 21.72 -24.80 5.21
N THR A 571 22.78 -24.06 5.52
CA THR A 571 23.54 -23.27 4.54
C THR A 571 25.04 -23.55 4.67
N SER A 572 25.75 -23.44 3.55
CA SER A 572 27.20 -23.68 3.51
C SER A 572 27.99 -22.68 4.36
N PRO A 573 29.16 -23.07 4.90
CA PRO A 573 30.09 -22.15 5.56
C PRO A 573 30.41 -20.95 4.66
N GLY A 574 30.53 -19.76 5.26
CA GLY A 574 30.79 -18.51 4.54
C GLY A 574 29.56 -17.81 3.95
N THR A 575 28.43 -18.50 3.76
CA THR A 575 27.19 -17.86 3.27
C THR A 575 26.65 -16.85 4.30
N ALA A 576 26.12 -15.71 3.89
CA ALA A 576 25.47 -14.78 4.84
C ALA A 576 24.14 -15.36 5.35
N ILE A 577 23.87 -15.27 6.65
CA ILE A 577 22.59 -15.70 7.25
C ILE A 577 21.68 -14.48 7.37
N LYS A 578 20.49 -14.53 6.78
CA LYS A 578 19.50 -13.44 6.84
C LYS A 578 18.32 -13.84 7.72
N ILE A 579 17.98 -13.02 8.71
CA ILE A 579 16.88 -13.25 9.64
C ILE A 579 15.99 -12.02 9.67
N VAL A 580 14.67 -12.19 9.62
CA VAL A 580 13.70 -11.11 9.79
C VAL A 580 12.91 -11.36 11.07
N LYS A 581 12.76 -10.33 11.90
CA LYS A 581 11.99 -10.34 13.14
C LYS A 581 10.84 -9.34 13.02
N ASN A 582 9.62 -9.77 13.33
CA ASN A 582 8.44 -8.88 13.32
C ASN A 582 8.45 -7.83 14.44
N LEU A 583 9.12 -8.14 15.55
CA LEU A 583 9.31 -7.25 16.69
C LEU A 583 10.73 -6.68 16.74
N ARG A 584 10.96 -5.75 17.66
CA ARG A 584 12.31 -5.29 17.99
C ARG A 584 13.10 -6.43 18.62
N VAL A 585 14.34 -6.62 18.18
CA VAL A 585 15.19 -7.69 18.74
C VAL A 585 15.56 -7.34 20.19
N CYS A 586 15.69 -8.34 21.05
CA CYS A 586 16.07 -8.11 22.43
C CYS A 586 17.59 -7.96 22.62
N LEU A 587 18.02 -7.34 23.72
CA LEU A 587 19.43 -7.04 23.99
C LEU A 587 20.29 -8.32 24.08
N ASP A 588 19.71 -9.42 24.55
CA ASP A 588 20.35 -10.72 24.65
C ASP A 588 20.59 -11.34 23.25
N CYS A 589 19.55 -11.42 22.43
CA CYS A 589 19.66 -11.93 21.06
C CYS A 589 20.64 -11.10 20.23
N HIS A 590 20.64 -9.78 20.37
CA HIS A 590 21.63 -8.91 19.69
C HIS A 590 23.07 -9.26 20.10
N ALA A 591 23.33 -9.47 21.40
CA ALA A 591 24.65 -9.89 21.89
C ALA A 591 25.05 -11.28 21.39
N VAL A 592 24.11 -12.22 21.33
CA VAL A 592 24.33 -13.56 20.78
C VAL A 592 24.65 -13.52 19.29
N MET A 593 23.91 -12.76 18.48
CA MET A 593 24.18 -12.61 17.05
C MET A 593 25.57 -12.03 16.81
N LYS A 594 25.95 -11.01 17.58
CA LYS A 594 27.28 -10.42 17.55
C LYS A 594 28.36 -11.48 17.80
N MET A 595 28.27 -12.22 18.90
CA MET A 595 29.26 -13.25 19.20
C MET A 595 29.27 -14.37 18.18
N MET A 596 28.10 -14.86 17.77
CA MET A 596 28.00 -15.93 16.78
C MET A 596 28.55 -15.54 15.41
N SER A 597 28.48 -14.26 15.01
CA SER A 597 29.17 -13.79 13.79
C SER A 597 30.69 -14.01 13.88
N LYS A 598 31.29 -13.76 15.05
CA LYS A 598 32.71 -14.03 15.33
C LYS A 598 33.01 -15.52 15.48
N ILE A 599 32.13 -16.30 16.10
CA ILE A 599 32.33 -17.75 16.30
C ILE A 599 32.28 -18.50 14.98
N SER A 600 31.28 -18.20 14.16
CA SER A 600 31.04 -18.90 12.89
C SER A 600 31.85 -18.35 11.72
N GLY A 601 32.40 -17.12 11.86
CA GLY A 601 33.05 -16.41 10.76
C GLY A 601 32.07 -16.02 9.64
N ARG A 602 30.77 -15.92 9.94
CA ARG A 602 29.71 -15.63 8.97
C ARG A 602 29.08 -14.28 9.25
N LYS A 603 28.80 -13.52 8.19
CA LYS A 603 27.96 -12.33 8.24
C LYS A 603 26.52 -12.73 8.58
N ILE A 604 25.96 -12.14 9.62
CA ILE A 604 24.55 -12.31 9.99
C ILE A 604 23.86 -10.98 9.74
N ILE A 605 22.83 -10.97 8.90
CA ILE A 605 22.02 -9.79 8.60
C ILE A 605 20.67 -10.02 9.27
N MET A 606 20.36 -9.25 10.31
CA MET A 606 19.08 -9.35 11.00
C MET A 606 18.28 -8.07 10.80
N ARG A 607 17.08 -8.19 10.27
CA ARG A 607 16.11 -7.10 10.21
C ARG A 607 15.15 -7.23 11.38
N ASP A 608 15.00 -6.17 12.16
CA ASP A 608 13.89 -6.03 13.09
C ASP A 608 12.81 -5.09 12.51
N ARG A 609 11.77 -4.79 13.30
CA ARG A 609 10.67 -3.91 12.85
C ARG A 609 11.13 -2.56 12.30
N ASN A 610 12.23 -2.02 12.82
CA ASN A 610 12.64 -0.63 12.59
C ASN A 610 13.95 -0.52 11.79
N ARG A 611 14.85 -1.49 11.86
CA ARG A 611 16.18 -1.40 11.24
C ARG A 611 16.81 -2.76 10.92
N PHE A 612 17.90 -2.70 10.16
CA PHE A 612 18.84 -3.79 10.01
C PHE A 612 20.01 -3.69 10.98
N HIS A 613 20.50 -4.87 11.32
CA HIS A 613 21.70 -5.12 12.11
C HIS A 613 22.59 -6.04 11.28
N HIS A 614 23.75 -5.53 10.85
CA HIS A 614 24.75 -6.32 10.15
C HIS A 614 25.81 -6.74 11.16
N PHE A 615 25.79 -8.01 11.56
CA PHE A 615 26.78 -8.58 12.47
C PHE A 615 27.92 -9.21 11.69
N GLU A 616 29.12 -8.71 11.95
CA GLU A 616 30.33 -9.17 11.28
C GLU A 616 31.50 -9.10 12.27
N ASN A 617 32.22 -10.22 12.41
CA ASN A 617 33.40 -10.35 13.26
C ASN A 617 33.22 -9.87 14.72
N GLY A 618 32.01 -9.97 15.27
CA GLY A 618 31.74 -9.52 16.64
C GLY A 618 31.43 -8.04 16.76
N SER A 619 31.15 -7.35 15.66
CA SER A 619 30.63 -5.99 15.61
C SER A 619 29.23 -5.96 15.01
N CYS A 620 28.49 -4.85 15.20
CA CYS A 620 27.20 -4.63 14.56
C CYS A 620 27.19 -3.25 13.87
N SER A 621 26.54 -3.13 12.70
CA SER A 621 26.39 -1.84 12.00
C SER A 621 25.72 -0.74 12.84
N CYS A 622 24.96 -1.11 13.87
CA CYS A 622 24.36 -0.13 14.78
C CYS A 622 25.34 0.52 15.77
N ARG A 623 26.59 0.02 15.87
CA ARG A 623 27.59 0.50 16.85
C ARG A 623 27.08 0.50 18.31
N ASP A 624 26.19 -0.43 18.64
CA ASP A 624 25.47 -0.50 19.92
C ASP A 624 24.58 0.73 20.23
N TYR A 625 24.36 1.58 19.22
CA TYR A 625 23.42 2.69 19.23
C TYR A 625 22.12 2.26 18.56
N TRP A 626 21.23 1.60 19.30
CA TRP A 626 19.94 1.15 18.75
C TRP A 626 18.80 1.22 19.73
#